data_AF-A0A842SDK8-F1
#
_entry.id   AF-A0A842SDK8-F1
#
_cell.length_a   1.000
_cell.length_b   1.000
_cell.length_c   1.000
_cell.angle_alpha   90.00
_cell.angle_beta   90.00
_cell.angle_gamma   90.00
#
_symmetry.space_group_name_H-M   'P 1'
#
loop_
_entity.id
_entity.type
_entity.pdbx_description
1 polymer ?
#
loop_
_entity_poly.entity_id
_entity_poly.type
_entity_poly.pdbx_seq_one_letter_code
_entity_poly.pdbx_strand_id
1 'polypeptide(L)'
;MKKATIEIQFNWLFILIAGALILLFFIGITRKITKSSEETLNYDILRYLDEIISGVQISSGTEHSINLPEIKLSVDCDFYSIQDSEFQGNTLSNKIVFSQDSISKELLTYTLIWEAPFKNSYFIYLSSPDSQYVVVNDPINDFEKDILEILPKNVNSESVPFSNLKDIENNNYDRIRFIFFDSHTPALQSFTNLDIANTDISAIRIIPKLGKFPDGFGKIEFYTYDGTDFNQKGLTSYLNKATLLGAVFSEDIGLYECNMRKALLRLDVVSQTIRNRLNMLKDHSEVSSRCETGIYSDSERLLEDIEDYSDIGLSFLENIYRKTDQLADKNKYLQKESCPIIY
;
A
#
# COMPACT_ATOMS: atom_id res chain seq x y z
N MET A 1 -45.40 -54.36 44.80
CA MET A 1 -44.10 -53.69 44.99
C MET A 1 -43.26 -53.46 43.72
N LYS A 2 -43.62 -53.97 42.52
CA LYS A 2 -42.84 -53.72 41.28
C LYS A 2 -43.25 -52.48 40.45
N LYS A 3 -44.33 -51.76 40.78
CA LYS A 3 -44.78 -50.55 40.04
C LYS A 3 -44.16 -49.24 40.53
N ALA A 4 -44.05 -49.05 41.85
CA ALA A 4 -43.48 -47.84 42.45
C ALA A 4 -41.99 -47.62 42.09
N THR A 5 -41.23 -48.69 41.90
CA THR A 5 -39.82 -48.62 41.49
C THR A 5 -39.66 -48.17 40.04
N ILE A 6 -40.64 -48.45 39.17
CA ILE A 6 -40.62 -48.04 37.75
C ILE A 6 -40.95 -46.54 37.64
N GLU A 7 -41.90 -46.04 38.42
CA GLU A 7 -42.27 -44.61 38.42
C GLU A 7 -41.11 -43.69 38.83
N ILE A 8 -40.31 -44.11 39.81
CA ILE A 8 -39.13 -43.34 40.25
C ILE A 8 -38.08 -43.24 39.13
N GLN A 9 -37.86 -44.31 38.37
CA GLN A 9 -36.89 -44.31 37.26
C GLN A 9 -37.34 -43.41 36.10
N PHE A 10 -38.65 -43.37 35.80
CA PHE A 10 -39.19 -42.50 34.76
C PHE A 10 -39.06 -41.00 35.09
N ASN A 11 -39.25 -40.61 36.35
CA ASN A 11 -39.07 -39.21 36.75
C ASN A 11 -37.62 -38.75 36.56
N TRP A 12 -36.63 -39.58 36.92
CA TRP A 12 -35.22 -39.25 36.69
C TRP A 12 -34.87 -39.15 35.21
N LEU A 13 -35.41 -40.03 34.37
CA LEU A 13 -35.24 -39.93 32.92
C LEU A 13 -35.82 -38.62 32.37
N PHE A 14 -37.03 -38.24 32.82
CA PHE A 14 -37.65 -36.99 32.41
C PHE A 14 -36.84 -35.76 32.84
N ILE A 15 -36.32 -35.76 34.07
CA ILE A 15 -35.45 -34.69 34.58
C ILE A 15 -34.16 -34.60 33.73
N LEU A 16 -33.55 -35.74 33.37
CA LEU A 16 -32.36 -35.75 32.51
C LEU A 16 -32.64 -35.21 31.10
N ILE A 17 -33.77 -35.59 30.51
CA ILE A 17 -34.17 -35.10 29.18
C ILE A 17 -34.44 -33.58 29.23
N ALA A 18 -35.20 -33.12 30.24
CA ALA A 18 -35.47 -31.69 30.42
C ALA A 18 -34.17 -30.89 30.65
N GLY A 19 -33.26 -31.41 31.48
CA GLY A 19 -31.94 -30.82 31.71
C GLY A 19 -31.10 -30.74 30.45
N ALA A 20 -31.08 -31.81 29.63
CA ALA A 20 -30.38 -31.82 28.35
C ALA A 20 -30.96 -30.80 27.36
N LEU A 21 -32.29 -30.67 27.28
CA LEU A 21 -32.96 -29.69 26.41
C LEU A 21 -32.63 -28.25 26.83
N ILE A 22 -32.65 -27.95 28.13
CA ILE A 22 -32.29 -26.63 28.66
C ILE A 22 -30.81 -26.34 28.38
N LEU A 23 -29.93 -27.32 28.57
CA LEU A 23 -28.50 -27.16 28.30
C LEU A 23 -28.23 -26.90 26.81
N LEU A 24 -28.89 -27.63 25.91
CA LEU A 24 -28.80 -27.38 24.46
C LEU A 24 -29.32 -25.99 24.08
N PHE A 25 -30.40 -25.54 24.71
CA PHE A 25 -30.94 -24.19 24.51
C PHE A 25 -29.92 -23.11 24.89
N PHE A 26 -29.30 -23.21 26.07
CA PHE A 26 -28.29 -22.25 26.50
C PHE A 26 -27.03 -22.30 25.62
N ILE A 27 -26.57 -23.48 25.19
CA ILE A 27 -25.46 -23.58 24.23
C ILE A 27 -25.80 -22.84 22.93
N GLY A 28 -27.03 -22.99 22.42
CA GLY A 28 -27.51 -22.27 21.23
C GLY A 28 -27.50 -20.75 21.43
N ILE A 29 -27.98 -20.28 22.57
CA ILE A 29 -27.97 -18.84 22.90
C ILE A 29 -26.56 -18.31 23.04
N THR A 30 -25.68 -18.98 23.80
CA THR A 30 -24.30 -18.54 24.00
C THR A 30 -23.58 -18.43 22.66
N ARG A 31 -23.71 -19.42 21.78
CA ARG A 31 -23.12 -19.36 20.43
C ARG A 31 -23.65 -18.16 19.62
N LYS A 32 -24.94 -17.87 19.70
CA LYS A 32 -25.55 -16.74 18.98
C LYS A 32 -25.10 -15.38 19.54
N ILE A 33 -24.98 -15.25 20.86
CA ILE A 33 -24.48 -14.03 21.51
C ILE A 33 -23.02 -13.80 21.15
N THR A 34 -22.18 -14.84 21.20
CA THR A 34 -20.77 -14.76 20.80
C THR A 34 -20.64 -14.31 19.34
N LYS A 35 -21.34 -14.96 18.40
CA LYS A 35 -21.32 -14.57 16.99
C LYS A 35 -21.76 -13.12 16.77
N SER A 36 -22.86 -12.69 17.41
CA SER A 36 -23.36 -11.31 17.30
C SER A 36 -22.39 -10.28 17.89
N SER A 37 -21.66 -10.65 18.95
CA SER A 37 -20.65 -9.79 19.56
C SER A 37 -19.42 -9.65 18.66
N GLU A 38 -18.96 -10.76 18.06
CA GLU A 38 -17.86 -10.76 17.08
C GLU A 38 -18.23 -9.94 15.84
N GLU A 39 -19.46 -10.08 15.35
CA GLU A 39 -19.98 -9.30 14.21
C GLU A 39 -20.01 -7.79 14.51
N THR A 40 -20.48 -7.40 15.71
CA THR A 40 -20.52 -5.99 16.12
C THR A 40 -19.12 -5.42 16.26
N LEU A 41 -18.20 -6.18 16.87
CA LEU A 41 -16.79 -5.80 17.01
C LEU A 41 -16.14 -5.59 15.64
N ASN A 42 -16.35 -6.52 14.70
CA ASN A 42 -15.84 -6.44 13.33
C ASN A 42 -16.36 -5.19 12.60
N TYR A 43 -17.64 -4.87 12.76
CA TYR A 43 -18.24 -3.65 12.20
C TYR A 43 -17.62 -2.38 12.79
N ASP A 44 -17.47 -2.31 14.11
CA ASP A 44 -16.88 -1.15 14.79
C ASP A 44 -15.42 -0.94 14.37
N ILE A 45 -14.66 -2.03 14.20
CA ILE A 45 -13.28 -1.96 13.70
C ILE A 45 -13.25 -1.45 12.26
N LEU A 46 -14.05 -2.01 11.36
CA LEU A 46 -14.09 -1.56 9.96
C LEU A 46 -14.46 -0.09 9.84
N ARG A 47 -15.43 0.37 10.64
CA ARG A 47 -15.81 1.78 10.70
C ARG A 47 -14.68 2.65 11.24
N TYR A 48 -14.02 2.24 12.32
CA TYR A 48 -12.89 2.98 12.90
C TYR A 48 -11.71 3.05 11.92
N LEU A 49 -11.43 1.97 11.19
CA LEU A 49 -10.45 1.95 10.12
C LEU A 49 -10.82 2.92 8.99
N ASP A 50 -12.08 3.01 8.60
CA ASP A 50 -12.50 3.96 7.56
C ASP A 50 -12.32 5.41 8.00
N GLU A 51 -12.65 5.72 9.26
CA GLU A 51 -12.44 7.02 9.87
C GLU A 51 -10.94 7.38 9.88
N ILE A 52 -10.06 6.44 10.25
CA ILE A 52 -8.60 6.68 10.23
C ILE A 52 -8.07 6.83 8.82
N ILE A 53 -8.37 5.88 7.92
CA ILE A 53 -7.90 5.91 6.53
C ILE A 53 -8.34 7.21 5.85
N SER A 54 -9.54 7.70 6.13
CA SER A 54 -10.01 8.99 5.62
C SER A 54 -9.34 10.17 6.31
N GLY A 55 -9.05 10.07 7.61
CA GLY A 55 -8.33 11.08 8.38
C GLY A 55 -6.88 11.27 7.94
N VAL A 56 -6.15 10.19 7.67
CA VAL A 56 -4.72 10.27 7.29
C VAL A 56 -4.50 10.92 5.91
N GLN A 57 -5.54 11.00 5.07
CA GLN A 57 -5.48 11.64 3.75
C GLN A 57 -5.31 13.16 3.79
N ILE A 58 -5.28 13.79 4.97
CA ILE A 58 -5.19 15.25 5.09
C ILE A 58 -3.74 15.76 5.25
N SER A 59 -2.82 14.91 5.70
CA SER A 59 -1.43 15.30 6.01
C SER A 59 -0.42 14.27 5.53
N SER A 60 0.74 14.75 5.09
CA SER A 60 1.89 13.90 4.70
C SER A 60 2.75 13.64 5.92
N GLY A 61 3.44 12.50 5.94
CA GLY A 61 4.35 12.09 7.01
C GLY A 61 3.64 11.76 8.31
N THR A 62 2.36 11.35 8.24
CA THR A 62 1.61 10.98 9.44
C THR A 62 1.75 9.48 9.65
N GLU A 63 2.16 9.09 10.85
CA GLU A 63 2.28 7.69 11.27
C GLU A 63 1.22 7.40 12.34
N HIS A 64 0.43 6.34 12.14
CA HIS A 64 -0.45 5.82 13.19
C HIS A 64 -0.29 4.31 13.34
N SER A 65 -0.44 3.84 14.57
CA SER A 65 -0.54 2.43 14.92
C SER A 65 -1.92 2.16 15.51
N ILE A 66 -2.52 1.05 15.09
CA ILE A 66 -3.84 0.61 15.55
C ILE A 66 -3.75 -0.85 15.93
N ASN A 67 -4.05 -1.17 17.19
CA ASN A 67 -4.13 -2.55 17.64
C ASN A 67 -5.38 -3.22 17.05
N LEU A 68 -5.19 -4.36 16.39
CA LEU A 68 -6.22 -5.22 15.83
C LEU A 68 -6.48 -6.39 16.80
N PRO A 69 -7.70 -6.58 17.30
CA PRO A 69 -8.00 -7.62 18.28
C PRO A 69 -8.08 -9.01 17.64
N GLU A 70 -6.96 -9.74 17.58
CA GLU A 70 -6.85 -11.13 17.07
C GLU A 70 -7.51 -11.39 15.70
N ILE A 71 -7.77 -10.34 14.92
CA ILE A 71 -8.33 -10.41 13.58
C ILE A 71 -7.23 -10.24 12.53
N LYS A 72 -7.50 -10.79 11.34
CA LYS A 72 -6.71 -10.54 10.14
C LYS A 72 -7.49 -9.63 9.21
N LEU A 73 -6.92 -8.48 8.88
CA LEU A 73 -7.42 -7.58 7.87
C LEU A 73 -6.91 -8.08 6.51
N SER A 74 -7.82 -8.33 5.57
CA SER A 74 -7.48 -8.54 4.16
C SER A 74 -7.66 -7.24 3.40
N VAL A 75 -6.67 -6.86 2.59
CA VAL A 75 -6.69 -5.64 1.80
C VAL A 75 -6.50 -6.01 0.33
N ASP A 76 -7.47 -5.61 -0.47
CA ASP A 76 -7.42 -5.65 -1.93
C ASP A 76 -7.28 -4.20 -2.45
N CYS A 77 -7.14 -4.03 -3.75
CA CYS A 77 -7.11 -2.73 -4.38
C CYS A 77 -8.37 -1.92 -4.09
N ASP A 78 -9.56 -2.53 -4.18
CA ASP A 78 -10.84 -1.82 -4.12
C ASP A 78 -11.59 -1.90 -2.80
N PHE A 79 -11.18 -2.78 -1.90
CA PHE A 79 -11.83 -2.94 -0.61
C PHE A 79 -10.87 -3.52 0.42
N TYR A 80 -11.22 -3.36 1.70
CA TYR A 80 -10.61 -4.10 2.80
C TYR A 80 -11.69 -4.74 3.64
N SER A 81 -11.43 -5.95 4.13
CA SER A 81 -12.38 -6.77 4.90
C SER A 81 -11.68 -7.50 6.02
N ILE A 82 -12.42 -7.90 7.04
CA ILE A 82 -11.89 -8.81 8.07
C ILE A 82 -12.00 -10.24 7.52
N GLN A 83 -10.89 -10.99 7.54
CA GLN A 83 -10.87 -12.38 7.13
C GLN A 83 -11.85 -13.20 7.97
N ASP A 84 -12.53 -14.18 7.35
CA ASP A 84 -13.56 -15.02 7.97
C ASP A 84 -14.84 -14.28 8.42
N SER A 85 -15.00 -13.02 8.06
CA SER A 85 -16.21 -12.23 8.33
C SER A 85 -17.24 -12.35 7.20
N GLU A 86 -18.53 -12.40 7.56
CA GLU A 86 -19.64 -12.35 6.59
C GLU A 86 -19.90 -10.92 6.07
N PHE A 87 -19.28 -9.90 6.68
CA PHE A 87 -19.46 -8.51 6.26
C PHE A 87 -18.71 -8.20 4.96
N GLN A 88 -19.41 -7.57 4.02
CA GLN A 88 -18.77 -6.93 2.88
C GLN A 88 -17.86 -5.82 3.42
N GLY A 89 -16.59 -5.85 3.01
CA GLY A 89 -15.60 -4.88 3.41
C GLY A 89 -15.96 -3.44 3.04
N ASN A 90 -15.15 -2.49 3.51
CA ASN A 90 -15.28 -1.08 3.12
C ASN A 90 -14.52 -0.80 1.84
N THR A 91 -14.99 0.18 1.06
CA THR A 91 -14.41 0.52 -0.24
C THR A 91 -13.15 1.39 -0.12
N LEU A 92 -12.18 1.10 -1.00
CA LEU A 92 -10.98 1.87 -1.28
C LEU A 92 -10.99 2.46 -2.70
N SER A 93 -12.14 2.51 -3.38
CA SER A 93 -12.21 2.88 -4.80
C SER A 93 -11.62 4.26 -5.11
N ASN A 94 -11.72 5.22 -4.18
CA ASN A 94 -11.18 6.58 -4.33
C ASN A 94 -9.90 6.84 -3.51
N LYS A 95 -9.31 5.77 -2.94
CA LYS A 95 -8.14 5.84 -2.06
C LYS A 95 -6.99 5.09 -2.73
N ILE A 96 -5.77 5.62 -2.60
CA ILE A 96 -4.56 5.00 -3.15
C ILE A 96 -3.82 4.38 -1.99
N VAL A 97 -4.01 3.08 -1.81
CA VAL A 97 -3.58 2.33 -0.62
C VAL A 97 -2.65 1.21 -1.04
N PHE A 98 -1.38 1.34 -0.73
CA PHE A 98 -0.39 0.29 -0.93
C PHE A 98 -0.27 -0.51 0.36
N SER A 99 -0.44 -1.81 0.26
CA SER A 99 -0.44 -2.66 1.44
C SER A 99 0.02 -4.06 1.10
N GLN A 100 0.26 -4.79 2.17
CA GLN A 100 0.22 -6.22 2.20
C GLN A 100 -1.22 -6.74 1.99
N ASP A 101 -1.37 -7.97 1.49
CA ASP A 101 -2.69 -8.60 1.30
C ASP A 101 -3.40 -8.93 2.61
N SER A 102 -2.62 -9.16 3.67
CA SER A 102 -3.10 -9.49 5.00
C SER A 102 -2.28 -8.77 6.08
N ILE A 103 -2.97 -8.26 7.09
CA ILE A 103 -2.39 -7.53 8.23
C ILE A 103 -3.04 -8.04 9.51
N SER A 104 -2.22 -8.46 10.47
CA SER A 104 -2.66 -8.97 11.77
C SER A 104 -2.02 -8.22 12.94
N LYS A 105 -2.64 -8.36 14.12
CA LYS A 105 -2.22 -7.85 15.44
C LYS A 105 -2.18 -6.33 15.55
N GLU A 106 -1.47 -5.65 14.65
CA GLU A 106 -1.30 -4.22 14.66
C GLU A 106 -1.20 -3.70 13.22
N LEU A 107 -1.99 -2.68 12.92
CA LEU A 107 -1.99 -1.97 11.65
C LEU A 107 -1.14 -0.70 11.79
N LEU A 108 -0.02 -0.67 11.09
CA LEU A 108 0.79 0.52 10.88
C LEU A 108 0.30 1.24 9.63
N THR A 109 0.06 2.54 9.76
CA THR A 109 -0.32 3.40 8.65
C THR A 109 0.72 4.51 8.49
N TYR A 110 1.10 4.78 7.25
CA TYR A 110 1.96 5.89 6.87
C TYR A 110 1.35 6.63 5.69
N THR A 111 1.57 7.93 5.59
CA THR A 111 1.13 8.72 4.45
C THR A 111 2.22 9.53 3.81
N LEU A 112 2.21 9.60 2.49
CA LEU A 112 3.13 10.43 1.72
C LEU A 112 2.38 11.16 0.63
N ILE A 113 2.69 12.44 0.46
CA ILE A 113 2.22 13.22 -0.67
C ILE A 113 2.84 12.69 -1.97
N TRP A 114 2.00 12.50 -2.99
CA TRP A 114 2.46 12.20 -4.33
C TRP A 114 2.36 13.45 -5.21
N GLU A 115 3.51 13.81 -5.80
CA GLU A 115 3.67 15.01 -6.62
C GLU A 115 4.23 14.63 -7.99
N ALA A 116 3.53 15.04 -9.06
CA ALA A 116 3.95 14.76 -10.43
C ALA A 116 3.33 15.76 -11.43
N PRO A 117 3.87 16.99 -11.60
CA PRO A 117 4.85 17.67 -10.76
C PRO A 117 4.22 18.55 -9.66
N PHE A 118 2.89 18.62 -9.62
CA PHE A 118 2.11 19.27 -8.58
C PHE A 118 1.52 18.24 -7.62
N LYS A 119 1.10 18.70 -6.44
CA LYS A 119 0.37 17.89 -5.47
C LYS A 119 -0.86 17.26 -6.10
N ASN A 120 -0.89 15.93 -6.17
CA ASN A 120 -2.00 15.21 -6.74
C ASN A 120 -2.89 14.54 -5.68
N SER A 121 -2.26 13.73 -4.84
CA SER A 121 -2.94 12.90 -3.86
C SER A 121 -2.03 12.56 -2.69
N TYR A 122 -2.60 11.92 -1.68
CA TYR A 122 -1.84 11.25 -0.63
C TYR A 122 -1.90 9.76 -0.87
N PHE A 123 -0.75 9.12 -0.85
CA PHE A 123 -0.63 7.68 -0.81
C PHE A 123 -0.67 7.23 0.64
N ILE A 124 -1.39 6.14 0.89
CA ILE A 124 -1.47 5.49 2.19
C ILE A 124 -0.73 4.17 2.09
N TYR A 125 0.14 3.91 3.06
CA TYR A 125 0.90 2.68 3.15
C TYR A 125 0.44 1.95 4.41
N LEU A 126 0.06 0.68 4.26
CA LEU A 126 -0.37 -0.17 5.36
C LEU A 126 0.62 -1.31 5.55
N SER A 127 1.06 -1.54 6.78
CA SER A 127 1.98 -2.62 7.16
C SER A 127 1.64 -3.16 8.55
N SER A 128 2.34 -4.21 8.98
CA SER A 128 2.34 -4.71 10.35
C SER A 128 3.76 -4.60 10.95
N PRO A 129 3.91 -4.53 12.28
CA PRO A 129 5.19 -4.85 12.94
C PRO A 129 5.60 -6.31 12.72
N ASP A 130 4.68 -7.21 12.41
CA ASP A 130 4.99 -8.60 12.08
C ASP A 130 5.64 -8.77 10.70
N SER A 131 5.91 -7.67 9.99
CA SER A 131 6.56 -7.65 8.68
C SER A 131 7.96 -7.08 8.78
N GLN A 132 8.95 -7.81 8.23
CA GLN A 132 10.33 -7.37 8.16
C GLN A 132 10.71 -6.94 6.74
N TYR A 133 11.33 -5.78 6.63
CA TYR A 133 11.89 -5.26 5.39
C TYR A 133 13.42 -5.37 5.43
N VAL A 134 13.98 -6.26 4.63
CA VAL A 134 15.43 -6.47 4.55
C VAL A 134 15.97 -5.72 3.34
N VAL A 135 16.65 -4.61 3.57
CA VAL A 135 17.30 -3.82 2.53
C VAL A 135 18.67 -4.41 2.25
N VAL A 136 18.85 -4.96 1.05
CA VAL A 136 20.10 -5.63 0.69
C VAL A 136 21.11 -4.58 0.25
N ASN A 137 22.17 -4.42 1.03
CA ASN A 137 23.22 -3.43 0.74
C ASN A 137 23.95 -3.81 -0.55
N ASP A 138 24.01 -2.81 -1.45
CA ASP A 138 24.79 -2.84 -2.68
C ASP A 138 26.13 -2.13 -2.45
N PRO A 139 27.30 -2.79 -2.56
CA PRO A 139 28.59 -2.16 -2.32
C PRO A 139 28.93 -1.08 -3.35
N ILE A 140 28.17 -1.01 -4.47
CA ILE A 140 28.40 -0.04 -5.55
C ILE A 140 27.71 1.30 -5.24
N ASN A 141 26.55 1.29 -4.58
CA ASN A 141 25.66 2.45 -4.47
C ASN A 141 25.10 2.62 -3.05
N ASP A 142 24.95 3.87 -2.58
CA ASP A 142 24.36 4.18 -1.26
C ASP A 142 22.80 4.12 -1.24
N PHE A 143 22.16 3.48 -2.23
CA PHE A 143 20.68 3.44 -2.35
C PHE A 143 19.98 2.80 -1.15
N GLU A 144 20.67 1.91 -0.45
CA GLU A 144 20.18 1.32 0.80
C GLU A 144 19.88 2.40 1.85
N LYS A 145 20.76 3.38 2.03
CA LYS A 145 20.55 4.48 2.98
C LYS A 145 19.37 5.35 2.58
N ASP A 146 19.25 5.64 1.29
CA ASP A 146 18.14 6.42 0.74
C ASP A 146 16.79 5.70 0.94
N ILE A 147 16.74 4.36 0.85
CA ILE A 147 15.53 3.58 1.15
C ILE A 147 15.23 3.59 2.65
N LEU A 148 16.22 3.35 3.51
CA LEU A 148 16.03 3.37 4.96
C LEU A 148 15.57 4.74 5.47
N GLU A 149 16.00 5.83 4.83
CA GLU A 149 15.58 7.19 5.19
C GLU A 149 14.09 7.45 4.87
N ILE A 150 13.56 6.86 3.79
CA ILE A 150 12.16 7.04 3.40
C ILE A 150 11.21 6.01 4.03
N LEU A 151 11.72 4.93 4.61
CA LEU A 151 10.91 3.97 5.34
C LEU A 151 10.38 4.58 6.65
N PRO A 152 9.11 4.33 7.03
CA PRO A 152 8.56 4.84 8.29
C PRO A 152 9.32 4.27 9.50
N LYS A 153 9.44 5.04 10.58
CA LYS A 153 10.29 4.61 11.72
C LYS A 153 9.74 3.43 12.51
N ASN A 154 8.44 3.18 12.37
CA ASN A 154 7.71 2.12 13.07
C ASN A 154 7.70 0.79 12.32
N VAL A 155 8.24 0.70 11.09
CA VAL A 155 8.38 -0.59 10.40
C VAL A 155 9.68 -1.26 10.80
N ASN A 156 9.66 -2.59 10.87
CA ASN A 156 10.86 -3.36 11.14
C ASN A 156 11.70 -3.46 9.86
N SER A 157 12.73 -2.62 9.77
CA SER A 157 13.66 -2.63 8.65
C SER A 157 15.10 -2.81 9.11
N GLU A 158 15.87 -3.60 8.36
CA GLU A 158 17.31 -3.74 8.57
C GLU A 158 18.06 -3.72 7.24
N SER A 159 19.34 -3.35 7.31
CA SER A 159 20.26 -3.43 6.19
C SER A 159 21.20 -4.61 6.36
N VAL A 160 21.27 -5.45 5.33
CA VAL A 160 22.08 -6.66 5.34
C VAL A 160 22.97 -6.69 4.10
N PRO A 161 24.30 -6.85 4.24
CA PRO A 161 25.17 -7.10 3.11
C PRO A 161 24.73 -8.34 2.33
N PHE A 162 24.83 -8.31 1.00
CA PHE A 162 24.47 -9.47 0.16
C PHE A 162 25.14 -10.77 0.59
N SER A 163 26.38 -10.71 1.12
CA SER A 163 27.13 -11.85 1.63
C SER A 163 26.51 -12.52 2.86
N ASN A 164 25.71 -11.79 3.63
CA ASN A 164 25.19 -12.21 4.93
C ASN A 164 23.69 -12.58 4.87
N LEU A 165 23.08 -12.59 3.68
CA LEU A 165 21.65 -12.89 3.53
C LEU A 165 21.26 -14.30 4.01
N LYS A 166 22.20 -15.24 4.00
CA LYS A 166 22.00 -16.60 4.52
C LYS A 166 21.89 -16.66 6.04
N ASP A 167 22.41 -15.66 6.73
CA ASP A 167 22.49 -15.61 8.19
C ASP A 167 21.28 -14.91 8.81
N ILE A 168 20.31 -14.46 8.00
CA ILE A 168 19.08 -13.84 8.50
C ILE A 168 18.26 -14.89 9.23
N GLU A 169 17.98 -14.60 10.51
CA GLU A 169 17.13 -15.42 11.35
C GLU A 169 15.67 -14.99 11.20
N ASN A 170 14.75 -15.96 11.16
CA ASN A 170 13.33 -15.67 11.25
C ASN A 170 12.97 -15.33 12.70
N ASN A 171 12.87 -14.04 13.03
CA ASN A 171 12.46 -13.57 14.35
C ASN A 171 10.93 -13.68 14.59
N ASN A 172 10.30 -14.75 14.11
CA ASN A 172 8.85 -14.97 14.08
C ASN A 172 8.07 -13.88 13.33
N TYR A 173 8.62 -13.41 12.22
CA TYR A 173 7.89 -12.50 11.34
C TYR A 173 6.92 -13.31 10.48
N ASP A 174 5.69 -12.81 10.36
CA ASP A 174 4.68 -13.39 9.47
C ASP A 174 5.08 -13.17 8.00
N ARG A 175 5.82 -12.09 7.72
CA ARG A 175 6.33 -11.74 6.39
C ARG A 175 7.74 -11.18 6.40
N ILE A 176 8.54 -11.55 5.40
CA ILE A 176 9.85 -10.95 5.12
C ILE A 176 9.88 -10.49 3.66
N ARG A 177 10.17 -9.21 3.45
CA ARG A 177 10.37 -8.61 2.13
C ARG A 177 11.79 -8.17 1.93
N PHE A 178 12.45 -8.74 0.94
CA PHE A 178 13.78 -8.33 0.51
C PHE A 178 13.74 -7.22 -0.52
N ILE A 179 14.60 -6.22 -0.38
CA ILE A 179 14.70 -5.08 -1.29
C ILE A 179 16.11 -5.08 -1.89
N PHE A 180 16.20 -5.49 -3.15
CA PHE A 180 17.44 -5.55 -3.93
C PHE A 180 17.57 -4.33 -4.85
N PHE A 181 18.81 -4.07 -5.29
CA PHE A 181 19.14 -3.04 -6.27
C PHE A 181 19.81 -3.64 -7.51
N ASP A 182 20.03 -2.82 -8.55
CA ASP A 182 20.43 -3.24 -9.90
C ASP A 182 21.61 -4.25 -9.94
N SER A 183 22.60 -4.12 -9.06
CA SER A 183 23.77 -5.00 -9.04
C SER A 183 23.51 -6.45 -8.61
N HIS A 184 22.36 -6.73 -7.99
CA HIS A 184 22.02 -8.05 -7.47
C HIS A 184 20.67 -8.53 -7.99
N THR A 185 20.64 -9.74 -8.54
CA THR A 185 19.41 -10.46 -8.81
C THR A 185 19.06 -11.33 -7.61
N PRO A 186 17.78 -11.38 -7.18
CA PRO A 186 17.35 -12.28 -6.10
C PRO A 186 17.63 -13.76 -6.36
N ALA A 187 17.78 -14.16 -7.63
CA ALA A 187 18.01 -15.54 -8.04
C ALA A 187 19.30 -16.13 -7.41
N LEU A 188 19.22 -17.41 -7.01
CA LEU A 188 20.31 -18.25 -6.46
C LEU A 188 20.52 -18.20 -4.94
N GLN A 189 19.55 -17.73 -4.16
CA GLN A 189 19.67 -17.71 -2.69
C GLN A 189 18.84 -18.81 -2.04
N SER A 190 19.53 -19.79 -1.44
CA SER A 190 18.93 -20.73 -0.51
C SER A 190 19.03 -20.15 0.90
N PHE A 191 17.88 -19.88 1.52
CA PHE A 191 17.79 -19.51 2.92
C PHE A 191 17.73 -20.77 3.78
N THR A 192 18.79 -21.05 4.54
CA THR A 192 18.83 -22.25 5.41
C THR A 192 18.18 -22.03 6.76
N ASN A 193 18.06 -20.79 7.20
CA ASN A 193 17.66 -20.42 8.57
C ASN A 193 16.25 -19.82 8.67
N LEU A 194 15.53 -19.71 7.56
CA LEU A 194 14.15 -19.19 7.54
C LEU A 194 13.14 -20.34 7.66
N ASP A 195 12.13 -20.16 8.52
CA ASP A 195 10.96 -21.05 8.56
C ASP A 195 10.04 -20.74 7.38
N ILE A 196 10.37 -21.30 6.23
CA ILE A 196 9.65 -21.11 4.96
C ILE A 196 8.19 -21.60 5.06
N ALA A 197 7.88 -22.53 5.97
CA ALA A 197 6.55 -23.12 6.04
C ALA A 197 5.47 -22.14 6.55
N ASN A 198 5.87 -21.17 7.38
CA ASN A 198 4.94 -20.27 8.06
C ASN A 198 5.18 -18.78 7.76
N THR A 199 6.23 -18.44 7.01
CA THR A 199 6.58 -17.06 6.69
C THR A 199 6.44 -16.82 5.20
N ASP A 200 5.69 -15.77 4.85
CA ASP A 200 5.61 -15.32 3.47
C ASP A 200 6.87 -14.52 3.10
N ILE A 201 7.54 -14.96 2.04
CA ILE A 201 8.81 -14.39 1.60
C ILE A 201 8.67 -13.85 0.17
N SER A 202 8.89 -12.55 0.02
CA SER A 202 8.87 -11.88 -1.26
C SER A 202 10.10 -10.99 -1.44
N ALA A 203 10.35 -10.57 -2.68
CA ALA A 203 11.39 -9.60 -2.96
C ALA A 203 10.96 -8.61 -4.03
N ILE A 204 11.55 -7.42 -3.97
CA ILE A 204 11.56 -6.48 -5.08
C ILE A 204 12.99 -6.18 -5.49
N ARG A 205 13.21 -5.95 -6.78
CA ARG A 205 14.47 -5.41 -7.30
C ARG A 205 14.23 -4.06 -7.93
N ILE A 206 14.91 -3.05 -7.41
CA ILE A 206 14.78 -1.65 -7.84
C ILE A 206 15.93 -1.33 -8.81
N ILE A 207 15.57 -0.85 -9.99
CA ILE A 207 16.51 -0.50 -11.07
C ILE A 207 16.32 0.98 -11.41
N PRO A 208 17.02 1.91 -10.71
CA PRO A 208 16.95 3.33 -11.01
C PRO A 208 17.42 3.61 -12.45
N LYS A 209 16.77 4.55 -13.16
CA LYS A 209 17.10 4.89 -14.56
C LYS A 209 17.33 6.38 -14.81
N LEU A 210 16.45 7.25 -14.30
CA LEU A 210 16.50 8.69 -14.58
C LEU A 210 16.29 9.48 -13.28
N GLY A 211 16.89 10.66 -13.20
CA GLY A 211 16.78 11.52 -12.03
C GLY A 211 17.61 11.06 -10.84
N LYS A 212 17.48 11.79 -9.73
CA LYS A 212 18.16 11.47 -8.47
C LYS A 212 17.32 10.46 -7.68
N PHE A 213 17.90 9.33 -7.31
CA PHE A 213 17.25 8.38 -6.39
C PHE A 213 17.06 9.02 -4.99
N PRO A 214 15.93 8.78 -4.28
CA PRO A 214 14.75 7.98 -4.66
C PRO A 214 13.67 8.79 -5.42
N ASP A 215 13.85 10.09 -5.64
CA ASP A 215 12.86 10.98 -6.26
C ASP A 215 12.78 10.88 -7.81
N GLY A 216 13.59 10.02 -8.43
CA GLY A 216 13.66 9.81 -9.88
C GLY A 216 12.67 8.79 -10.44
N PHE A 217 12.99 8.27 -11.63
CA PHE A 217 12.26 7.21 -12.32
C PHE A 217 13.11 5.94 -12.44
N GLY A 218 12.47 4.79 -12.39
CA GLY A 218 13.12 3.51 -12.65
C GLY A 218 12.14 2.37 -12.89
N LYS A 219 12.68 1.15 -12.85
CA LYS A 219 11.92 -0.09 -12.99
C LYS A 219 11.95 -0.90 -11.70
N ILE A 220 10.90 -1.70 -11.49
CA ILE A 220 10.77 -2.60 -10.34
C ILE A 220 10.40 -3.97 -10.84
N GLU A 221 11.15 -4.98 -10.40
CA GLU A 221 10.85 -6.38 -10.61
C GLU A 221 10.30 -6.97 -9.32
N PHE A 222 9.13 -7.62 -9.38
CA PHE A 222 8.51 -8.29 -8.24
C PHE A 222 8.84 -9.78 -8.27
N TYR A 223 9.12 -10.36 -7.10
CA TYR A 223 9.47 -11.76 -6.94
C TYR A 223 8.73 -12.39 -5.75
N THR A 224 8.43 -13.68 -5.86
CA THR A 224 7.97 -14.51 -4.75
C THR A 224 8.94 -15.67 -4.55
N TYR A 225 9.16 -16.09 -3.32
CA TYR A 225 9.97 -17.25 -3.01
C TYR A 225 9.09 -18.52 -2.98
N ASP A 226 9.49 -19.57 -3.71
CA ASP A 226 8.74 -20.84 -3.74
C ASP A 226 9.27 -21.90 -2.74
N GLY A 227 10.17 -21.49 -1.86
CA GLY A 227 10.91 -22.37 -0.96
C GLY A 227 12.29 -22.77 -1.45
N THR A 228 12.57 -22.58 -2.74
CA THR A 228 13.87 -22.89 -3.35
C THR A 228 14.53 -21.70 -4.03
N ASP A 229 13.78 -20.90 -4.79
CA ASP A 229 14.33 -19.74 -5.50
C ASP A 229 13.29 -18.61 -5.61
N PHE A 230 13.77 -17.42 -5.94
CA PHE A 230 12.92 -16.27 -6.25
C PHE A 230 12.44 -16.33 -7.70
N ASN A 231 11.13 -16.44 -7.86
CA ASN A 231 10.47 -16.42 -9.16
C ASN A 231 9.96 -15.02 -9.48
N GLN A 232 10.42 -14.43 -10.60
CA GLN A 232 9.92 -13.14 -11.05
C GLN A 232 8.44 -13.24 -11.43
N LYS A 233 7.61 -12.40 -10.81
CA LYS A 233 6.17 -12.31 -11.07
C LYS A 233 5.82 -11.22 -12.07
N GLY A 234 6.61 -10.16 -12.12
CA GLY A 234 6.35 -9.07 -13.04
C GLY A 234 7.43 -8.00 -13.04
N LEU A 235 7.27 -7.08 -13.99
CA LEU A 235 8.12 -5.92 -14.19
C LEU A 235 7.21 -4.72 -14.38
N THR A 236 7.45 -3.66 -13.61
CA THR A 236 6.72 -2.39 -13.72
C THR A 236 7.67 -1.22 -13.53
N SER A 237 7.13 -0.01 -13.49
CA SER A 237 7.89 1.23 -13.34
C SER A 237 7.43 2.01 -12.12
N TYR A 238 8.35 2.79 -11.56
CA TYR A 238 8.04 3.75 -10.50
C TYR A 238 8.41 5.17 -10.94
N LEU A 239 7.71 6.13 -10.37
CA LEU A 239 7.84 7.57 -10.54
C LEU A 239 7.95 8.23 -9.17
N ASN A 240 9.11 8.77 -8.80
CA ASN A 240 9.44 9.35 -7.50
C ASN A 240 9.37 8.39 -6.30
N LYS A 241 9.78 8.89 -5.13
CA LYS A 241 9.89 8.10 -3.90
C LYS A 241 8.54 7.58 -3.39
N ALA A 242 7.44 8.27 -3.65
CA ALA A 242 6.13 7.86 -3.13
C ALA A 242 5.62 6.62 -3.84
N THR A 243 5.79 6.54 -5.16
CA THR A 243 5.43 5.32 -5.90
C THR A 243 6.45 4.20 -5.68
N LEU A 244 7.73 4.53 -5.43
CA LEU A 244 8.76 3.56 -5.06
C LEU A 244 8.40 2.88 -3.73
N LEU A 245 8.05 3.67 -2.71
CA LEU A 245 7.56 3.17 -1.44
C LEU A 245 6.25 2.37 -1.62
N GLY A 246 5.43 2.77 -2.59
CA GLY A 246 4.21 2.03 -2.96
C GLY A 246 4.53 0.60 -3.38
N ALA A 247 5.56 0.41 -4.19
CA ALA A 247 6.00 -0.93 -4.59
C ALA A 247 6.63 -1.72 -3.45
N VAL A 248 7.34 -1.07 -2.53
CA VAL A 248 7.89 -1.71 -1.32
C VAL A 248 6.77 -2.30 -0.46
N PHE A 249 5.68 -1.56 -0.27
CA PHE A 249 4.58 -1.97 0.59
C PHE A 249 3.54 -2.87 -0.09
N SER A 250 3.46 -2.86 -1.43
CA SER A 250 2.46 -3.64 -2.18
C SER A 250 2.77 -5.12 -2.18
N GLU A 251 1.81 -5.96 -1.79
CA GLU A 251 1.97 -7.42 -1.78
C GLU A 251 2.57 -7.96 -3.08
N ASP A 252 1.97 -7.58 -4.19
CA ASP A 252 2.36 -8.03 -5.51
C ASP A 252 2.26 -6.89 -6.53
N ILE A 253 2.63 -7.23 -7.76
CA ILE A 253 2.53 -6.30 -8.89
C ILE A 253 1.08 -5.90 -9.17
N GLY A 254 0.10 -6.78 -8.97
CA GLY A 254 -1.31 -6.50 -9.25
C GLY A 254 -1.86 -5.40 -8.33
N LEU A 255 -1.59 -5.51 -7.04
CA LEU A 255 -1.99 -4.52 -6.05
C LEU A 255 -1.27 -3.18 -6.26
N TYR A 256 0.03 -3.23 -6.59
CA TYR A 256 0.80 -2.04 -6.96
C TYR A 256 0.20 -1.33 -8.18
N GLU A 257 0.04 -2.05 -9.29
CA GLU A 257 -0.44 -1.49 -10.55
C GLU A 257 -1.86 -0.96 -10.43
N CYS A 258 -2.73 -1.65 -9.68
CA CYS A 258 -4.09 -1.21 -9.48
C CYS A 258 -4.15 0.15 -8.75
N ASN A 259 -3.39 0.29 -7.67
CA ASN A 259 -3.30 1.57 -6.96
C ASN A 259 -2.61 2.67 -7.78
N MET A 260 -1.62 2.31 -8.57
CA MET A 260 -0.99 3.26 -9.48
C MET A 260 -1.93 3.73 -10.61
N ARG A 261 -2.85 2.89 -11.09
CA ARG A 261 -3.90 3.32 -12.03
C ARG A 261 -4.83 4.35 -11.38
N LYS A 262 -5.22 4.15 -10.11
CA LYS A 262 -6.00 5.15 -9.35
C LYS A 262 -5.25 6.48 -9.22
N ALA A 263 -3.93 6.41 -8.97
CA ALA A 263 -3.07 7.59 -8.95
C ALA A 263 -3.06 8.30 -10.30
N LEU A 264 -2.86 7.59 -11.41
CA LEU A 264 -2.85 8.17 -12.75
C LEU A 264 -4.19 8.78 -13.16
N LEU A 265 -5.32 8.15 -12.83
CA LEU A 265 -6.65 8.73 -13.05
C LEU A 265 -6.82 10.07 -12.32
N ARG A 266 -6.27 10.17 -11.10
CA ARG A 266 -6.28 11.43 -10.36
C ARG A 266 -5.29 12.44 -10.92
N LEU A 267 -4.17 12.00 -11.48
CA LEU A 267 -3.24 12.84 -12.22
C LEU A 267 -3.89 13.49 -13.43
N ASP A 268 -4.61 12.71 -14.24
CA ASP A 268 -5.37 13.21 -15.38
C ASP A 268 -6.34 14.34 -14.96
N VAL A 269 -7.22 14.08 -13.98
CA VAL A 269 -8.22 15.06 -13.50
C VAL A 269 -7.59 16.37 -13.00
N VAL A 270 -6.49 16.28 -12.24
CA VAL A 270 -5.79 17.47 -11.72
C VAL A 270 -5.06 18.20 -12.85
N SER A 271 -4.49 17.47 -13.82
CA SER A 271 -3.82 18.05 -14.99
C SER A 271 -4.80 18.86 -15.83
N GLN A 272 -6.00 18.34 -16.09
CA GLN A 272 -7.08 19.06 -16.77
C GLN A 272 -7.46 20.35 -16.03
N THR A 273 -7.55 20.30 -14.70
CA THR A 273 -7.86 21.48 -13.87
C THR A 273 -6.78 22.55 -14.02
N ILE A 274 -5.51 22.15 -14.01
CA ILE A 274 -4.37 23.05 -14.17
C ILE A 274 -4.29 23.60 -15.59
N ARG A 275 -4.58 22.79 -16.61
CA ARG A 275 -4.66 23.23 -18.01
C ARG A 275 -5.76 24.28 -18.20
N ASN A 276 -6.94 24.07 -17.60
CA ASN A 276 -8.02 25.06 -17.62
C ASN A 276 -7.61 26.39 -16.97
N ARG A 277 -6.93 26.33 -15.81
CA ARG A 277 -6.36 27.52 -15.16
C ARG A 277 -5.34 28.22 -16.06
N LEU A 278 -4.47 27.46 -16.71
CA LEU A 278 -3.46 27.99 -17.62
C LEU A 278 -4.10 28.72 -18.80
N ASN A 279 -5.20 28.19 -19.36
CA ASN A 279 -5.95 28.84 -20.43
C ASN A 279 -6.59 30.17 -19.98
N MET A 280 -7.13 30.23 -18.77
CA MET A 280 -7.60 31.50 -18.19
C MET A 280 -6.47 32.52 -17.99
N LEU A 281 -5.25 32.07 -17.65
CA LEU A 281 -4.08 32.95 -17.52
C LEU A 281 -3.62 33.50 -18.88
N LYS A 282 -3.70 32.70 -19.94
CA LYS A 282 -3.37 33.13 -21.31
C LYS A 282 -4.34 34.20 -21.82
N ASP A 283 -5.62 34.07 -21.50
CA ASP A 283 -6.66 35.03 -21.93
C ASP A 283 -6.61 36.36 -21.15
N HIS A 284 -5.85 36.44 -20.06
CA HIS A 284 -5.79 37.65 -19.24
C HIS A 284 -4.78 38.66 -19.81
N SER A 285 -5.30 39.75 -20.39
CA SER A 285 -4.56 40.78 -21.13
C SER A 285 -3.47 41.54 -20.36
N GLU A 286 -3.37 41.35 -19.05
CA GLU A 286 -2.36 41.97 -18.19
C GLU A 286 -1.11 41.09 -18.00
N VAL A 287 -1.13 39.83 -18.44
CA VAL A 287 0.08 39.03 -18.43
C VAL A 287 1.02 39.60 -19.48
N SER A 288 2.08 40.25 -19.02
CA SER A 288 3.03 40.93 -19.89
C SER A 288 3.50 40.00 -21.01
N SER A 289 3.69 40.54 -22.22
CA SER A 289 4.25 39.81 -23.37
C SER A 289 5.55 39.06 -23.07
N ARG A 290 6.26 39.48 -21.99
CA ARG A 290 7.45 38.84 -21.42
C ARG A 290 7.19 37.45 -20.82
N CYS A 291 6.02 37.23 -20.23
CA CYS A 291 5.61 35.95 -19.66
C CYS A 291 4.93 35.03 -20.70
N GLU A 292 4.38 35.63 -21.76
CA GLU A 292 3.47 34.98 -22.71
C GLU A 292 4.19 34.26 -23.86
N THR A 293 5.35 34.75 -24.33
CA THR A 293 5.97 34.20 -25.55
C THR A 293 6.45 32.75 -25.37
N GLY A 294 5.58 31.80 -25.72
CA GLY A 294 5.84 30.37 -25.88
C GLY A 294 5.67 29.51 -24.63
N ILE A 295 5.92 30.04 -23.44
CA ILE A 295 6.01 29.21 -22.22
C ILE A 295 4.67 28.59 -21.85
N TYR A 296 3.59 29.37 -21.80
CA TYR A 296 2.27 28.84 -21.46
C TYR A 296 1.74 27.88 -22.53
N SER A 297 1.92 28.18 -23.81
CA SER A 297 1.50 27.27 -24.89
C SER A 297 2.29 25.96 -24.88
N ASP A 298 3.58 25.99 -24.55
CA ASP A 298 4.36 24.77 -24.37
C ASP A 298 3.92 23.99 -23.13
N SER A 299 3.65 24.68 -22.01
CA SER A 299 3.18 24.06 -20.77
C SER A 299 1.81 23.41 -20.94
N GLU A 300 0.93 24.01 -21.74
CA GLU A 300 -0.37 23.43 -22.11
C GLU A 300 -0.16 22.10 -22.85
N ARG A 301 0.74 22.05 -23.83
CA ARG A 301 1.07 20.79 -24.53
C ARG A 301 1.68 19.74 -23.59
N LEU A 302 2.51 20.15 -22.63
CA LEU A 302 3.06 19.23 -21.64
C LEU A 302 1.96 18.64 -20.74
N LEU A 303 0.95 19.43 -20.38
CA LEU A 303 -0.21 18.97 -19.62
C LEU A 303 -1.07 18.02 -20.45
N GLU A 304 -1.32 18.33 -21.74
CA GLU A 304 -2.01 17.43 -22.67
C GLU A 304 -1.29 16.09 -22.81
N ASP A 305 0.04 16.11 -22.97
CA ASP A 305 0.84 14.89 -23.00
C ASP A 305 0.69 14.08 -21.69
N ILE A 306 0.67 14.74 -20.52
CA ILE A 306 0.50 14.06 -19.23
C ILE A 306 -0.90 13.42 -19.11
N GLU A 307 -1.93 14.13 -19.56
CA GLU A 307 -3.32 13.62 -19.61
C GLU A 307 -3.39 12.37 -20.50
N ASP A 308 -2.90 12.47 -21.74
CA ASP A 308 -2.90 11.37 -22.71
C ASP A 308 -2.16 10.13 -22.18
N TYR A 309 -0.98 10.31 -21.60
CA TYR A 309 -0.21 9.18 -21.05
C TYR A 309 -0.83 8.58 -19.79
N SER A 310 -1.55 9.37 -19.00
CA SER A 310 -2.22 8.89 -17.78
C SER A 310 -3.39 7.96 -18.10
N ASP A 311 -4.11 8.22 -19.20
CA ASP A 311 -5.21 7.37 -19.68
C ASP A 311 -4.70 6.03 -20.26
N ILE A 312 -3.56 6.04 -20.96
CA ILE A 312 -2.99 4.83 -21.57
C ILE A 312 -2.40 3.89 -20.51
N GLY A 313 -1.88 4.43 -19.40
CA GLY A 313 -1.48 3.67 -18.22
C GLY A 313 0.03 3.52 -17.99
N LEU A 314 0.40 2.54 -17.16
CA LEU A 314 1.71 2.49 -16.48
C LEU A 314 2.94 2.35 -17.38
N SER A 315 2.76 1.84 -18.60
CA SER A 315 3.86 1.74 -19.57
C SER A 315 4.45 3.10 -19.98
N PHE A 316 3.73 4.20 -19.74
CA PHE A 316 4.15 5.56 -20.09
C PHE A 316 4.64 6.38 -18.88
N LEU A 317 4.90 5.75 -17.73
CA LEU A 317 5.42 6.45 -16.55
C LEU A 317 6.75 7.18 -16.81
N GLU A 318 7.60 6.68 -17.71
CA GLU A 318 8.82 7.39 -18.12
C GLU A 318 8.50 8.71 -18.84
N ASN A 319 7.52 8.68 -19.73
CA ASN A 319 7.10 9.86 -20.47
C ASN A 319 6.49 10.87 -19.51
N ILE A 320 5.61 10.43 -18.60
CA ILE A 320 5.05 11.28 -17.54
C ILE A 320 6.19 11.92 -16.75
N TYR A 321 7.17 11.15 -16.26
CA TYR A 321 8.34 11.69 -15.55
C TYR A 321 9.01 12.84 -16.32
N ARG A 322 9.37 12.60 -17.59
CA ARG A 322 10.06 13.60 -18.41
C ARG A 322 9.22 14.87 -18.62
N LYS A 323 7.91 14.74 -18.81
CA LYS A 323 6.99 15.87 -18.99
C LYS A 323 6.81 16.65 -17.69
N THR A 324 6.70 15.95 -16.56
CA THR A 324 6.60 16.56 -15.23
C THR A 324 7.86 17.36 -14.88
N ASP A 325 9.04 16.84 -15.20
CA ASP A 325 10.33 17.51 -15.00
C ASP A 325 10.45 18.78 -15.87
N GLN A 326 10.08 18.68 -17.16
CA GLN A 326 10.02 19.83 -18.06
C GLN A 326 9.05 20.92 -17.57
N LEU A 327 7.88 20.51 -17.06
CA LEU A 327 6.89 21.43 -16.54
C LEU A 327 7.38 22.12 -15.25
N ALA A 328 8.09 21.38 -14.38
CA ALA A 328 8.71 21.93 -13.19
C ALA A 328 9.78 22.98 -13.51
N ASP A 329 10.61 22.75 -14.53
CA ASP A 329 11.61 23.72 -14.98
C ASP A 329 10.98 24.98 -15.58
N LYS A 330 9.88 24.84 -16.34
CA LYS A 330 9.10 26.01 -16.81
C LYS A 330 8.52 26.79 -15.63
N ASN A 331 8.04 26.12 -14.58
CA ASN A 331 7.54 26.77 -13.38
C ASN A 331 8.63 27.55 -12.64
N LYS A 332 9.83 26.96 -12.48
CA LYS A 332 11.01 27.66 -11.91
C LYS A 332 11.40 28.88 -12.73
N TYR A 333 11.30 28.81 -14.06
CA TYR A 333 11.59 29.94 -14.94
C TYR A 333 10.57 31.08 -14.75
N LEU A 334 9.27 30.76 -14.76
CA LEU A 334 8.21 31.75 -14.54
C LEU A 334 8.37 32.45 -13.19
N GLN A 335 8.71 31.69 -12.15
CA GLN A 335 9.00 32.24 -10.82
C GLN A 335 10.17 33.25 -10.85
N LYS A 336 11.23 32.97 -11.59
CA LYS A 336 12.39 33.88 -11.74
C LYS A 336 12.03 35.16 -12.49
N GLU A 337 11.20 35.07 -13.51
CA GLU A 337 10.73 36.23 -14.28
C GLU A 337 9.58 37.00 -13.59
N SER A 338 9.20 36.61 -12.37
CA SER A 338 8.05 37.18 -11.63
C SER A 338 6.72 37.05 -12.37
N CYS A 339 6.58 35.99 -13.16
CA CYS A 339 5.36 35.64 -13.89
C CYS A 339 4.45 34.73 -13.04
N PRO A 340 3.13 34.70 -13.29
CA PRO A 340 2.25 33.69 -12.71
C PRO A 340 2.71 32.27 -13.03
N ILE A 341 2.85 31.44 -12.00
CA ILE A 341 3.22 30.01 -12.11
C ILE A 341 2.04 29.16 -12.59
N ILE A 342 2.35 28.08 -13.29
CA ILE A 342 1.41 27.12 -13.89
C ILE A 342 0.62 26.36 -12.81
N TYR A 343 1.30 26.01 -11.71
CA TYR A 343 0.75 25.32 -10.54
C TYR A 343 1.43 25.80 -9.27
#